data_AF-A0A0Q6JZV4-F1
#
_entry.id   AF-A0A0Q6JZV4-F1
#
_cell.length_a   1.000
_cell.length_b   1.000
_cell.length_c   1.000
_cell.angle_alpha   90.00
_cell.angle_beta   90.00
_cell.angle_gamma   90.00
#
_symmetry.space_group_name_H-M   'P 1'
#
loop_
_entity.id
_entity.type
_entity.pdbx_description
1 polymer ?
#
loop_
_entity_poly.entity_id
_entity_poly.type
_entity_poly.pdbx_seq_one_letter_code
_entity_poly.pdbx_strand_id
1 'polypeptide(L)'
;MSQQTSALTLRAPVDTRSERSEFLRSTPVRLLAVGLLVVATLVTTALVTTLSVSDRQRTLELLLARTEPLSDAAQNLYVQLSVADATAATAFLSGGLEPGDVRGRYTDSLGAAAGEVVRASTGLASDDATSRQLLATISTNLPLYAGIIETARTNNRVGNPVGSAYLAEASTLMQNTILPWAEELHAEKSGDVSDAQRQFATPPWSAFVVLGITVLVLVGAQMFLSRKTKRTVNVGFAGATVGVVLLLGWMLVAGLISSTATDRALVRGAEPLDLLTTSRILAQQARADETIGMTRRGGFADYEKSYSDAVSGLADTLGTLAHDDDTHSPRMDDARALVSLWTSSHDRMNASLDIGDFDTAVTIATGTAAGDSSDVFGRLDSALVEEIEASRASLRDDVQRASGVLAGLTVGTGIVCGLAVLAVVGGMWSRIREYL
;
A
#
# COMPACT_ATOMS: atom_id res chain seq x y z
N MET A 1 9.01 111.12 -1.42
CA MET A 1 7.94 110.10 -1.26
C MET A 1 8.10 109.06 -2.37
N SER A 2 7.77 107.79 -2.07
CA SER A 2 7.86 106.55 -2.90
C SER A 2 9.29 105.98 -3.06
N GLN A 3 9.67 104.93 -2.32
CA GLN A 3 9.39 103.48 -2.42
C GLN A 3 10.20 102.76 -3.52
N GLN A 4 11.15 101.91 -3.12
CA GLN A 4 11.47 100.66 -3.82
C GLN A 4 11.94 99.62 -2.80
N THR A 5 11.04 98.69 -2.48
CA THR A 5 11.27 97.49 -1.69
C THR A 5 11.70 96.37 -2.62
N SER A 6 12.89 95.80 -2.39
CA SER A 6 13.39 94.61 -3.07
C SER A 6 12.56 93.38 -2.69
N ALA A 7 11.88 92.77 -3.68
CA ALA A 7 11.22 91.47 -3.50
C ALA A 7 12.18 90.34 -3.91
N LEU A 8 12.62 89.57 -2.92
CA LEU A 8 13.23 88.26 -3.08
C LEU A 8 12.22 87.29 -3.71
N THR A 9 12.47 86.86 -4.94
CA THR A 9 11.75 85.73 -5.56
C THR A 9 12.24 84.42 -4.94
N LEU A 10 11.44 83.85 -4.04
CA LEU A 10 11.60 82.51 -3.50
C LEU A 10 11.36 81.47 -4.60
N ARG A 11 12.35 80.62 -4.86
CA ARG A 11 12.25 79.45 -5.75
C ARG A 11 11.34 78.40 -5.09
N ALA A 12 10.24 78.04 -5.73
CA ALA A 12 9.28 77.07 -5.21
C ALA A 12 9.92 75.67 -5.01
N PRO A 13 9.51 74.91 -3.98
CA PRO A 13 10.03 73.56 -3.71
C PRO A 13 9.52 72.55 -4.73
N VAL A 14 10.43 71.74 -5.27
CA VAL A 14 10.11 70.64 -6.21
C VAL A 14 9.30 69.56 -5.48
N ASP A 15 8.08 69.32 -5.94
CA ASP A 15 7.13 68.38 -5.33
C ASP A 15 7.43 66.93 -5.75
N THR A 16 8.35 66.29 -5.03
CA THR A 16 8.84 64.93 -5.32
C THR A 16 7.78 63.81 -5.26
N ARG A 17 6.58 64.08 -4.74
CA ARG A 17 5.47 63.10 -4.66
C ARG A 17 4.66 63.02 -5.96
N SER A 18 4.47 64.13 -6.67
CA SER A 18 3.72 64.14 -7.92
C SER A 18 4.51 63.47 -9.04
N GLU A 19 5.82 63.72 -9.13
CA GLU A 19 6.72 63.11 -10.11
C GLU A 19 6.80 61.58 -9.96
N ARG A 20 6.86 61.05 -8.73
CA ARG A 20 6.82 59.59 -8.50
C ARG A 20 5.50 58.97 -8.97
N SER A 21 4.38 59.66 -8.78
CA SER A 21 3.06 59.18 -9.20
C SER A 21 2.85 59.24 -10.72
N GLU A 22 3.43 60.23 -11.40
CA GLU A 22 3.44 60.35 -12.86
C GLU A 22 4.42 59.36 -13.51
N PHE A 23 5.58 59.13 -12.91
CA PHE A 23 6.53 58.10 -13.33
C PHE A 23 5.93 56.69 -13.20
N LEU A 24 5.15 56.43 -12.13
CA LEU A 24 4.38 55.19 -11.95
C LEU A 24 3.22 55.04 -12.95
N ARG A 25 2.69 56.13 -13.50
CA ARG A 25 1.66 56.13 -14.56
C ARG A 25 2.23 55.99 -15.96
N SER A 26 3.54 56.09 -16.12
CA SER A 26 4.21 55.96 -17.42
C SER A 26 4.00 54.55 -18.01
N THR A 27 3.79 54.51 -19.33
CA THR A 27 3.59 53.28 -20.12
C THR A 27 4.67 52.21 -19.89
N PRO A 28 5.97 52.55 -19.71
CA PRO A 28 7.03 51.59 -19.42
C PRO A 28 6.91 50.92 -18.04
N VAL A 29 6.59 51.68 -16.99
CA VAL A 29 6.51 51.15 -15.61
C VAL A 29 5.35 50.16 -15.45
N ARG A 30 4.23 50.40 -16.13
CA ARG A 30 3.10 49.45 -16.16
C ARG A 30 3.44 48.14 -16.88
N LEU A 31 4.31 48.17 -17.90
CA LEU A 31 4.77 46.95 -18.59
C LEU A 31 5.73 46.14 -17.71
N LEU A 32 6.63 46.82 -16.99
CA LEU A 32 7.50 46.18 -16.00
C LEU A 32 6.71 45.55 -14.85
N ALA A 33 5.67 46.23 -14.35
CA ALA A 33 4.83 45.72 -13.26
C ALA A 33 4.05 44.45 -13.67
N VAL A 34 3.51 44.39 -14.88
CA VAL A 34 2.83 43.18 -15.41
C VAL A 34 3.82 42.03 -15.56
N GLY A 35 5.01 42.30 -16.09
CA GLY A 35 6.07 41.30 -16.20
C GLY A 35 6.51 40.73 -14.86
N LEU A 36 6.74 41.59 -13.87
CA LEU A 36 7.10 41.20 -12.51
C LEU A 36 6.01 40.35 -11.86
N LEU A 37 4.73 40.68 -12.08
CA LEU A 37 3.59 39.91 -11.58
C LEU A 37 3.51 38.52 -12.21
N VAL A 38 3.80 38.38 -13.51
CA VAL A 38 3.87 37.07 -14.18
C VAL A 38 5.05 36.24 -13.67
N VAL A 39 6.22 36.85 -13.49
CA VAL A 39 7.38 36.15 -12.91
C VAL A 39 7.09 35.72 -11.47
N ALA A 40 6.49 36.59 -10.65
CA ALA A 40 6.14 36.27 -9.28
C ALA A 40 5.15 35.10 -9.20
N THR A 41 4.11 35.08 -10.06
CA THR A 41 3.14 33.97 -10.12
C THR A 41 3.74 32.66 -10.61
N LEU A 42 4.68 32.69 -11.56
CA LEU A 42 5.42 31.50 -11.99
C LEU A 42 6.30 30.95 -10.86
N VAL A 43 7.00 31.82 -10.12
CA VAL A 43 7.85 31.43 -8.99
C VAL A 43 7.02 30.85 -7.85
N THR A 44 5.90 31.48 -7.47
CA THR A 44 5.02 30.94 -6.43
C THR A 44 4.40 29.61 -6.85
N THR A 45 4.02 29.45 -8.12
CA THR A 45 3.51 28.18 -8.65
C THR A 45 4.58 27.09 -8.57
N ALA A 46 5.81 27.39 -8.98
CA ALA A 46 6.93 26.45 -8.89
C ALA A 46 7.20 26.06 -7.42
N LEU A 47 7.19 27.03 -6.50
CA LEU A 47 7.42 26.79 -5.08
C LEU A 47 6.31 25.93 -4.46
N VAL A 48 5.04 26.29 -4.66
CA VAL A 48 3.89 25.54 -4.13
C VAL A 48 3.87 24.12 -4.69
N THR A 49 4.11 23.96 -5.99
CA THR A 49 4.18 22.63 -6.62
C THR A 49 5.33 21.81 -6.05
N THR A 50 6.52 22.41 -5.90
CA THR A 50 7.69 21.73 -5.32
C THR A 50 7.43 21.31 -3.88
N LEU A 51 6.85 22.18 -3.06
CA LEU A 51 6.53 21.87 -1.66
C LEU A 51 5.46 20.78 -1.57
N SER A 52 4.39 20.86 -2.36
CA SER A 52 3.33 19.84 -2.39
C SER A 52 3.82 18.47 -2.86
N VAL A 53 4.76 18.45 -3.82
CA VAL A 53 5.35 17.19 -4.30
C VAL A 53 6.38 16.64 -3.30
N SER A 54 7.21 17.50 -2.70
CA SER A 54 8.23 17.07 -1.73
C SER A 54 7.61 16.51 -0.44
N ASP A 55 6.51 17.10 0.02
CA ASP A 55 5.76 16.61 1.18
C ASP A 55 5.18 15.21 0.89
N ARG A 56 4.61 15.03 -0.30
CA ARG A 56 4.15 13.71 -0.76
C ARG A 56 5.27 12.68 -0.92
N GLN A 57 6.44 13.07 -1.42
CA GLN A 57 7.59 12.16 -1.56
C GLN A 57 8.07 11.66 -0.19
N ARG A 58 8.16 12.53 0.83
CA ARG A 58 8.55 12.12 2.19
C ARG A 58 7.53 11.19 2.84
N THR A 59 6.24 11.45 2.65
CA THR A 59 5.19 10.60 3.20
C THR A 59 5.13 9.25 2.47
N LEU A 60 5.38 9.22 1.15
CA LEU A 60 5.51 7.97 0.38
C LEU A 60 6.76 7.17 0.78
N GLU A 61 7.90 7.82 0.99
CA GLU A 61 9.12 7.17 1.50
C GLU A 61 8.89 6.61 2.91
N LEU A 62 8.16 7.32 3.78
CA LEU A 62 7.81 6.80 5.11
C LEU A 62 6.88 5.59 5.04
N LEU A 63 5.86 5.61 4.17
CA LEU A 63 4.97 4.45 3.99
C LEU A 63 5.67 3.23 3.38
N LEU A 64 6.53 3.45 2.39
CA LEU A 64 7.25 2.39 1.69
C LEU A 64 8.44 1.86 2.52
N ALA A 65 9.09 2.69 3.33
CA ALA A 65 10.26 2.28 4.12
C ALA A 65 9.92 1.70 5.49
N ARG A 66 8.69 1.92 6.02
CA ARG A 66 8.30 1.44 7.36
C ARG A 66 7.00 0.67 7.41
N THR A 67 5.93 1.19 6.82
CA THR A 67 4.58 0.64 7.08
C THR A 67 4.27 -0.60 6.24
N GLU A 68 4.63 -0.61 4.95
CA GLU A 68 4.44 -1.79 4.08
C GLU A 68 5.29 -3.01 4.51
N PRO A 69 6.60 -2.87 4.79
CA PRO A 69 7.41 -4.01 5.22
C PRO A 69 6.99 -4.59 6.58
N LEU A 70 6.37 -3.78 7.44
CA LEU A 70 5.90 -4.19 8.77
C LEU A 70 4.58 -4.96 8.70
N SER A 71 3.59 -4.46 7.95
CA SER A 71 2.32 -5.19 7.72
C SER A 71 2.61 -6.53 7.01
N ASP A 72 3.52 -6.54 6.04
CA ASP A 72 3.99 -7.76 5.39
C ASP A 72 4.67 -8.74 6.37
N ALA A 73 5.51 -8.24 7.28
CA ALA A 73 6.14 -9.09 8.29
C ALA A 73 5.11 -9.73 9.23
N ALA A 74 4.12 -8.95 9.68
CA ALA A 74 3.04 -9.46 10.54
C ALA A 74 2.19 -10.52 9.82
N GLN A 75 1.89 -10.30 8.54
CA GLN A 75 1.17 -11.26 7.71
C GLN A 75 1.94 -12.57 7.54
N ASN A 76 3.20 -12.49 7.09
CA ASN A 76 4.03 -13.67 6.89
C ASN A 76 4.26 -14.41 8.21
N LEU A 77 4.39 -13.69 9.33
CA LEU A 77 4.47 -14.28 10.66
C LEU A 77 3.25 -15.17 10.93
N TYR A 78 2.03 -14.65 10.79
CA TYR A 78 0.80 -15.43 10.98
C TYR A 78 0.79 -16.69 10.11
N VAL A 79 1.04 -16.51 8.81
CA VAL A 79 1.04 -17.61 7.84
C VAL A 79 2.03 -18.71 8.24
N GLN A 80 3.28 -18.34 8.52
CA GLN A 80 4.34 -19.30 8.81
C GLN A 80 4.07 -20.06 10.11
N LEU A 81 3.48 -19.38 11.10
CA LEU A 81 3.02 -20.01 12.35
C LEU A 81 1.91 -21.04 12.09
N SER A 82 0.95 -20.69 11.24
CA SER A 82 -0.18 -21.57 10.89
C SER A 82 0.27 -22.79 10.09
N VAL A 83 1.16 -22.59 9.10
CA VAL A 83 1.78 -23.68 8.33
C VAL A 83 2.59 -24.61 9.25
N ALA A 84 3.33 -24.06 10.21
CA ALA A 84 4.06 -24.86 11.18
C ALA A 84 3.11 -25.77 11.98
N ASP A 85 1.97 -25.24 12.46
CA ASP A 85 1.01 -26.02 13.24
C ASP A 85 0.33 -27.13 12.44
N ALA A 86 -0.18 -26.81 11.24
CA ALA A 86 -0.79 -27.79 10.36
C ALA A 86 0.22 -28.88 9.94
N THR A 87 1.47 -28.50 9.68
CA THR A 87 2.54 -29.45 9.31
C THR A 87 2.90 -30.36 10.50
N ALA A 88 2.96 -29.81 11.71
CA ALA A 88 3.24 -30.60 12.91
C ALA A 88 2.13 -31.61 13.21
N ALA A 89 0.87 -31.21 13.05
CA ALA A 89 -0.28 -32.12 13.20
C ALA A 89 -0.24 -33.22 12.12
N THR A 90 0.06 -32.87 10.87
CA THR A 90 0.15 -33.84 9.76
C THR A 90 1.27 -34.85 10.00
N ALA A 91 2.44 -34.38 10.45
CA ALA A 91 3.55 -35.24 10.85
C ALA A 91 3.14 -36.22 11.96
N PHE A 92 2.33 -35.76 12.92
CA PHE A 92 1.87 -36.60 14.01
C PHE A 92 0.96 -37.73 13.51
N LEU A 93 0.01 -37.45 12.61
CA LEU A 93 -0.89 -38.47 12.04
C LEU A 93 -0.17 -39.57 11.27
N SER A 94 0.97 -39.28 10.65
CA SER A 94 1.74 -40.29 9.91
C SER A 94 2.27 -41.43 10.79
N GLY A 95 2.37 -41.21 12.10
CA GLY A 95 2.80 -42.20 13.09
C GLY A 95 4.30 -42.56 13.00
N GLY A 96 4.91 -42.91 14.13
CA GLY A 96 6.30 -43.40 14.14
C GLY A 96 7.33 -42.35 13.67
N LEU A 97 8.15 -42.71 12.67
CA LEU A 97 9.16 -41.82 12.08
C LEU A 97 8.52 -40.97 10.98
N GLU A 98 8.34 -39.68 11.26
CA GLU A 98 7.83 -38.70 10.30
C GLU A 98 8.66 -38.66 9.00
N PRO A 99 8.00 -38.43 7.83
CA PRO A 99 8.69 -38.14 6.58
C PRO A 99 9.60 -36.89 6.68
N GLY A 100 10.77 -36.95 6.04
CA GLY A 100 11.78 -35.88 6.13
C GLY A 100 11.35 -34.55 5.51
N ASP A 101 10.49 -34.59 4.50
CA ASP A 101 9.90 -33.43 3.83
C ASP A 101 8.92 -32.68 4.74
N VAL A 102 8.04 -33.41 5.45
CA VAL A 102 7.12 -32.81 6.44
C VAL A 102 7.91 -32.18 7.58
N ARG A 103 8.98 -32.84 8.04
CA ARG A 103 9.86 -32.30 9.06
C ARG A 103 10.62 -31.04 8.61
N GLY A 104 11.11 -31.04 7.37
CA GLY A 104 11.74 -29.89 6.75
C GLY A 104 10.79 -28.69 6.74
N ARG A 105 9.58 -28.88 6.20
CA ARG A 105 8.57 -27.83 6.11
C ARG A 105 8.20 -27.23 7.47
N TYR A 106 8.07 -28.04 8.53
CA TYR A 106 7.83 -27.53 9.89
C TYR A 106 8.98 -26.63 10.38
N THR A 107 10.22 -27.12 10.21
CA THR A 107 11.41 -26.41 10.69
C THR A 107 11.65 -25.12 9.92
N ASP A 108 11.43 -25.14 8.61
CA ASP A 108 11.55 -23.98 7.73
C ASP A 108 10.48 -22.93 8.08
N SER A 109 9.23 -23.35 8.31
CA SER A 109 8.14 -22.44 8.66
C SER A 109 8.36 -21.80 10.03
N LEU A 110 8.80 -22.59 11.02
CA LEU A 110 9.14 -22.06 12.36
C LEU A 110 10.34 -21.08 12.30
N GLY A 111 11.34 -21.38 11.48
CA GLY A 111 12.48 -20.50 11.24
C GLY A 111 12.08 -19.20 10.51
N ALA A 112 11.22 -19.31 9.50
CA ALA A 112 10.67 -18.16 8.78
C ALA A 112 9.84 -17.27 9.72
N ALA A 113 8.96 -17.85 10.54
CA ALA A 113 8.21 -17.11 11.55
C ALA A 113 9.14 -16.34 12.51
N ALA A 114 10.19 -16.98 13.02
CA ALA A 114 11.18 -16.30 13.87
C ALA A 114 11.90 -15.14 13.14
N GLY A 115 12.23 -15.33 11.86
CA GLY A 115 12.78 -14.26 11.01
C GLY A 115 11.80 -13.09 10.82
N GLU A 116 10.51 -13.38 10.66
CA GLU A 116 9.46 -12.38 10.52
C GLU A 116 9.23 -11.58 11.80
N VAL A 117 9.32 -12.21 12.98
CA VAL A 117 9.32 -11.49 14.27
C VAL A 117 10.46 -10.47 14.32
N VAL A 118 11.66 -10.86 13.89
CA VAL A 118 12.83 -9.96 13.86
C VAL A 118 12.58 -8.82 12.87
N ARG A 119 12.14 -9.13 11.64
CA ARG A 119 11.86 -8.11 10.62
C ARG A 119 10.80 -7.12 11.08
N ALA A 120 9.70 -7.61 11.66
CA ALA A 120 8.67 -6.78 12.24
C ALA A 120 9.23 -5.90 13.36
N SER A 121 10.05 -6.45 14.26
CA SER A 121 10.66 -5.69 15.37
C SER A 121 11.53 -4.53 14.89
N THR A 122 12.23 -4.67 13.75
CA THR A 122 13.05 -3.59 13.18
C THR A 122 12.26 -2.48 12.51
N GLY A 123 11.02 -2.76 12.09
CA GLY A 123 10.14 -1.78 11.44
C GLY A 123 9.34 -0.90 12.41
N LEU A 124 9.31 -1.25 13.70
CA LEU A 124 8.49 -0.57 14.69
C LEU A 124 8.93 0.87 14.97
N ALA A 125 7.94 1.72 15.24
CA ALA A 125 8.18 3.06 15.79
C ALA A 125 8.62 2.98 17.26
N SER A 126 9.39 3.97 17.72
CA SER A 126 9.93 3.99 19.08
C SER A 126 8.84 4.08 20.16
N ASP A 127 7.71 4.69 19.82
CA ASP A 127 6.53 4.90 20.68
C ASP A 127 5.50 3.76 20.62
N ASP A 128 5.66 2.81 19.69
CA ASP A 128 4.74 1.69 19.51
C ASP A 128 4.95 0.58 20.55
N ALA A 129 4.37 0.79 21.74
CA ALA A 129 4.51 -0.12 22.86
C ALA A 129 3.68 -1.40 22.70
N THR A 130 2.50 -1.29 22.08
CA THR A 130 1.55 -2.40 21.89
C THR A 130 2.14 -3.46 20.96
N SER A 131 2.54 -3.08 19.75
CA SER A 131 3.12 -4.03 18.79
C SER A 131 4.44 -4.64 19.28
N ARG A 132 5.25 -3.87 20.03
CA ARG A 132 6.45 -4.42 20.72
C ARG A 132 6.09 -5.49 21.73
N GLN A 133 5.03 -5.30 22.50
CA GLN A 133 4.57 -6.28 23.49
C GLN A 133 4.01 -7.54 22.80
N LEU A 134 3.24 -7.39 21.72
CA LEU A 134 2.74 -8.52 20.93
C LEU A 134 3.90 -9.38 20.40
N LEU A 135 4.88 -8.75 19.74
CA LEU A 135 6.05 -9.44 19.21
C LEU A 135 6.93 -10.08 20.29
N ALA A 136 7.11 -9.42 21.44
CA ALA A 136 7.86 -9.98 22.56
C ALA A 136 7.23 -11.28 23.09
N THR A 137 5.90 -11.32 23.16
CA THR A 137 5.21 -12.50 23.65
C THR A 137 5.13 -13.61 22.60
N ILE A 138 4.96 -13.28 21.32
CA ILE A 138 5.10 -14.27 20.23
C ILE A 138 6.50 -14.90 20.30
N SER A 139 7.55 -14.08 20.40
CA SER A 139 8.94 -14.53 20.52
C SER A 139 9.18 -15.42 21.74
N THR A 140 8.49 -15.15 22.85
CA THR A 140 8.61 -15.95 24.09
C THR A 140 7.85 -17.28 24.00
N ASN A 141 6.71 -17.33 23.33
CA ASN A 141 5.90 -18.54 23.19
C ASN A 141 6.37 -19.48 22.07
N LEU A 142 7.08 -18.97 21.06
CA LEU A 142 7.61 -19.78 19.96
C LEU A 142 8.52 -20.94 20.43
N PRO A 143 9.52 -20.72 21.31
CA PRO A 143 10.31 -21.81 21.87
C PRO A 143 9.50 -22.77 22.75
N LEU A 144 8.51 -22.27 23.48
CA LEU A 144 7.62 -23.10 24.31
C LEU A 144 6.81 -24.05 23.42
N TYR A 145 6.17 -23.52 22.38
CA TYR A 145 5.46 -24.29 21.37
C TYR A 145 6.36 -25.38 20.77
N ALA A 146 7.54 -25.00 20.29
CA ALA A 146 8.49 -25.93 19.70
C ALA A 146 8.88 -27.06 20.68
N GLY A 147 9.08 -26.74 21.96
CA GLY A 147 9.38 -27.72 23.00
C GLY A 147 8.25 -28.74 23.23
N ILE A 148 6.99 -28.29 23.21
CA ILE A 148 5.83 -29.17 23.36
C ILE A 148 5.68 -30.07 22.12
N ILE A 149 5.86 -29.53 20.91
CA ILE A 149 5.85 -30.31 19.66
C ILE A 149 6.94 -31.39 19.67
N GLU A 150 8.16 -31.08 20.10
CA GLU A 150 9.22 -32.09 20.20
C GLU A 150 8.89 -33.20 21.22
N THR A 151 8.19 -32.85 22.30
CA THR A 151 7.70 -33.81 23.30
C THR A 151 6.61 -34.71 22.71
N ALA A 152 5.65 -34.13 22.00
CA ALA A 152 4.60 -34.85 21.27
C ALA A 152 5.22 -35.85 20.27
N ARG A 153 6.18 -35.37 19.47
CA ARG A 153 6.88 -36.14 18.45
C ARG A 153 7.69 -37.30 19.03
N THR A 154 8.41 -37.07 20.12
CA THR A 154 9.19 -38.12 20.79
C THR A 154 8.27 -39.23 21.29
N ASN A 155 7.12 -38.87 21.87
CA ASN A 155 6.12 -39.85 22.29
C ASN A 155 5.47 -40.58 21.10
N ASN A 156 5.19 -39.87 20.00
CA ASN A 156 4.64 -40.47 18.78
C ASN A 156 5.59 -41.53 18.18
N ARG A 157 6.90 -41.24 18.17
CA ARG A 157 7.95 -42.15 17.67
C ARG A 157 8.00 -43.49 18.41
N VAL A 158 7.68 -43.49 19.69
CA VAL A 158 7.66 -44.71 20.53
C VAL A 158 6.25 -45.27 20.71
N GLY A 159 5.25 -44.75 19.98
CA GLY A 159 3.86 -45.21 20.04
C GLY A 159 3.14 -44.90 21.36
N ASN A 160 3.63 -43.93 22.13
CA ASN A 160 3.02 -43.57 23.41
C ASN A 160 1.79 -42.67 23.17
N PRO A 161 0.57 -43.09 23.59
CA PRO A 161 -0.66 -42.34 23.33
C PRO A 161 -0.69 -40.94 23.95
N VAL A 162 0.15 -40.63 24.94
CA VAL A 162 0.23 -39.27 25.50
C VAL A 162 0.77 -38.22 24.51
N GLY A 163 1.39 -38.65 23.41
CA GLY A 163 1.88 -37.75 22.37
C GLY A 163 0.77 -36.87 21.78
N SER A 164 -0.45 -37.40 21.66
CA SER A 164 -1.60 -36.65 21.11
C SER A 164 -2.07 -35.54 22.05
N ALA A 165 -1.92 -35.74 23.36
CA ALA A 165 -2.23 -34.72 24.36
C ALA A 165 -1.25 -33.54 24.27
N TYR A 166 0.05 -33.82 24.12
CA TYR A 166 1.05 -32.78 23.90
C TYR A 166 0.86 -32.05 22.56
N LEU A 167 0.54 -32.76 21.48
CA LEU A 167 0.21 -32.11 20.21
C LEU A 167 -0.97 -31.14 20.37
N ALA A 168 -2.04 -31.61 21.02
CA ALA A 168 -3.23 -30.78 21.26
C ALA A 168 -2.92 -29.57 22.15
N GLU A 169 -2.06 -29.72 23.17
CA GLU A 169 -1.58 -28.62 24.00
C GLU A 169 -0.79 -27.59 23.18
N ALA A 170 0.14 -28.03 22.33
CA ALA A 170 0.91 -27.16 21.46
C ALA A 170 0.02 -26.39 20.48
N SER A 171 -0.91 -27.08 19.82
CA SER A 171 -1.83 -26.43 18.88
C SER A 171 -2.80 -25.49 19.60
N THR A 172 -3.26 -25.82 20.81
CA THR A 172 -4.04 -24.90 21.64
C THR A 172 -3.26 -23.62 21.95
N LEU A 173 -1.97 -23.73 22.28
CA LEU A 173 -1.10 -22.57 22.47
C LEU A 173 -0.97 -21.75 21.18
N MET A 174 -0.79 -22.42 20.03
CA MET A 174 -0.70 -21.74 18.74
C MET A 174 -1.99 -21.02 18.39
N GLN A 175 -3.13 -21.72 18.38
CA GLN A 175 -4.42 -21.20 17.93
C GLN A 175 -5.05 -20.19 18.91
N ASN A 176 -4.93 -20.39 20.23
CA ASN A 176 -5.59 -19.53 21.21
C ASN A 176 -4.70 -18.41 21.75
N THR A 177 -3.40 -18.41 21.43
CA THR A 177 -2.47 -17.41 21.95
C THR A 177 -1.59 -16.83 20.85
N ILE A 178 -0.81 -17.64 20.14
CA ILE A 178 0.20 -17.08 19.22
C ILE A 178 -0.46 -16.48 17.96
N LEU A 179 -1.37 -17.21 17.31
CA LEU A 179 -2.06 -16.75 16.09
C LEU A 179 -2.94 -15.51 16.34
N PRO A 180 -3.78 -15.42 17.38
CA PRO A 180 -4.58 -14.22 17.63
C PRO A 180 -3.72 -12.98 17.87
N TRP A 181 -2.53 -13.12 18.43
CA TRP A 181 -1.62 -12.00 18.66
C TRP A 181 -0.92 -11.57 17.37
N ALA A 182 -0.62 -12.53 16.48
CA ALA A 182 -0.14 -12.24 15.14
C ALA A 182 -1.23 -11.58 14.28
N GLU A 183 -2.49 -11.98 14.45
CA GLU A 183 -3.66 -11.38 13.81
C GLU A 183 -3.91 -9.96 14.32
N GLU A 184 -3.87 -9.74 15.64
CA GLU A 184 -4.00 -8.40 16.23
C GLU A 184 -2.89 -7.46 15.74
N LEU A 185 -1.64 -7.97 15.69
CA LEU A 185 -0.52 -7.24 15.13
C LEU A 185 -0.75 -6.89 13.64
N HIS A 186 -1.29 -7.83 12.86
CA HIS A 186 -1.61 -7.59 11.46
C HIS A 186 -2.73 -6.57 11.31
N ALA A 187 -3.84 -6.71 12.05
CA ALA A 187 -4.98 -5.81 12.01
C ALA A 187 -4.61 -4.36 12.39
N GLU A 188 -3.80 -4.19 13.44
CA GLU A 188 -3.31 -2.86 13.86
C GLU A 188 -2.50 -2.20 12.74
N LYS A 189 -1.63 -2.96 12.06
CA LYS A 189 -0.77 -2.41 10.99
C LYS A 189 -1.46 -2.26 9.65
N SER A 190 -2.41 -3.13 9.31
CA SER A 190 -3.27 -2.96 8.14
C SER A 190 -4.19 -1.75 8.30
N GLY A 191 -4.67 -1.46 9.51
CA GLY A 191 -5.37 -0.23 9.86
C GLY A 191 -4.53 1.02 9.58
N ASP A 192 -3.30 1.06 10.09
CA ASP A 192 -2.34 2.16 9.87
C ASP A 192 -2.03 2.37 8.37
N VAL A 193 -1.90 1.29 7.58
CA VAL A 193 -1.72 1.37 6.12
C VAL A 193 -2.98 1.95 5.46
N SER A 194 -4.17 1.50 5.84
CA SER A 194 -5.44 1.94 5.25
C SER A 194 -5.73 3.42 5.52
N ASP A 195 -5.45 3.90 6.74
CA ASP A 195 -5.70 5.28 7.13
C ASP A 195 -4.67 6.24 6.52
N ALA A 196 -3.42 5.81 6.41
CA ALA A 196 -2.45 6.54 5.63
C ALA A 196 -2.85 6.61 4.15
N GLN A 197 -3.23 5.49 3.54
CA GLN A 197 -3.70 5.44 2.15
C GLN A 197 -4.95 6.32 1.90
N ARG A 198 -5.90 6.39 2.86
CA ARG A 198 -7.06 7.29 2.78
C ARG A 198 -6.68 8.76 2.82
N GLN A 199 -5.65 9.15 3.57
CA GLN A 199 -5.10 10.52 3.50
C GLN A 199 -4.51 10.84 2.12
N PHE A 200 -3.94 9.85 1.41
CA PHE A 200 -3.44 9.99 0.05
C PHE A 200 -4.53 10.10 -1.02
N ALA A 201 -5.76 9.62 -0.77
CA ALA A 201 -6.88 9.69 -1.71
C ALA A 201 -7.43 11.11 -1.92
N THR A 202 -6.99 12.10 -1.14
CA THR A 202 -7.38 13.50 -1.36
C THR A 202 -6.56 14.12 -2.51
N PRO A 203 -7.19 14.53 -3.63
CA PRO A 203 -6.51 15.22 -4.71
C PRO A 203 -5.88 16.52 -4.20
N PRO A 204 -4.68 16.94 -4.67
CA PRO A 204 -4.07 18.20 -4.26
C PRO A 204 -4.80 19.40 -4.89
N TRP A 205 -6.01 19.68 -4.39
CA TRP A 205 -6.87 20.77 -4.84
C TRP A 205 -6.14 22.12 -4.80
N SER A 206 -5.28 22.34 -3.82
CA SER A 206 -4.45 23.54 -3.70
C SER A 206 -3.53 23.76 -4.92
N ALA A 207 -2.92 22.70 -5.43
CA ALA A 207 -2.03 22.78 -6.59
C ALA A 207 -2.82 23.06 -7.88
N PHE A 208 -3.99 22.42 -8.07
CA PHE A 208 -4.89 22.70 -9.20
C PHE A 208 -5.39 24.15 -9.19
N VAL A 209 -5.79 24.67 -8.03
CA VAL A 209 -6.27 26.04 -7.87
C VAL A 209 -5.17 27.05 -8.22
N VAL A 210 -3.95 26.86 -7.71
CA VAL A 210 -2.82 27.76 -7.99
C VAL A 210 -2.46 27.76 -9.48
N LEU A 211 -2.39 26.59 -10.12
CA LEU A 211 -2.07 26.48 -11.55
C LEU A 211 -3.17 27.08 -12.45
N GLY A 212 -4.44 26.93 -12.07
CA GLY A 212 -5.57 27.60 -12.73
C GLY A 212 -5.50 29.12 -12.63
N ILE A 213 -5.12 29.65 -11.46
CA ILE A 213 -4.89 31.09 -11.25
C ILE A 213 -3.75 31.59 -12.15
N THR A 214 -2.66 30.83 -12.27
CA THR A 214 -1.49 31.21 -13.08
C THR A 214 -1.82 31.32 -14.56
N VAL A 215 -2.67 30.42 -15.09
CA VAL A 215 -3.16 30.53 -16.48
C VAL A 215 -4.06 31.76 -16.67
N LEU A 216 -4.97 32.02 -15.74
CA LEU A 216 -5.81 33.23 -15.78
C LEU A 216 -4.95 34.51 -15.81
N VAL A 217 -3.89 34.57 -15.01
CA VAL A 217 -2.95 35.70 -14.97
C VAL A 217 -2.20 35.86 -16.30
N LEU A 218 -1.71 34.76 -16.90
CA LEU A 218 -1.02 34.77 -18.19
C LEU A 218 -1.92 35.23 -19.34
N VAL A 219 -3.15 34.71 -19.41
CA VAL A 219 -4.15 35.10 -20.41
C VAL A 219 -4.53 36.58 -20.23
N GLY A 220 -4.77 37.01 -18.98
CA GLY A 220 -5.05 38.41 -18.67
C GLY A 220 -3.92 39.36 -19.09
N ALA A 221 -2.66 38.97 -18.84
CA ALA A 221 -1.48 39.72 -19.25
C ALA A 221 -1.37 39.83 -20.78
N GLN A 222 -1.63 38.74 -21.53
CA GLN A 222 -1.66 38.76 -23.00
C GLN A 222 -2.78 39.66 -23.54
N MET A 223 -4.00 39.58 -23.00
CA MET A 223 -5.12 40.42 -23.43
C MET A 223 -4.84 41.91 -23.17
N PHE A 224 -4.25 42.24 -22.02
CA PHE A 224 -3.87 43.61 -21.69
C PHE A 224 -2.80 44.16 -22.63
N LEU A 225 -1.76 43.37 -22.93
CA LEU A 225 -0.71 43.75 -23.87
C LEU A 225 -1.26 43.92 -25.29
N SER A 226 -2.09 42.99 -25.77
CA SER A 226 -2.66 43.01 -27.11
C SER A 226 -3.56 44.24 -27.33
N ARG A 227 -4.45 44.53 -26.38
CA ARG A 227 -5.33 45.72 -26.44
C ARG A 227 -4.54 47.03 -26.45
N LYS A 228 -3.42 47.10 -25.72
CA LYS A 228 -2.65 48.34 -25.57
C LYS A 228 -1.62 48.57 -26.69
N THR A 229 -1.08 47.50 -27.29
CA THR A 229 -0.01 47.60 -28.31
C THR A 229 -0.49 47.38 -29.76
N LYS A 230 -1.75 46.99 -30.00
CA LYS A 230 -2.33 46.71 -31.33
C LYS A 230 -1.52 45.71 -32.21
N ARG A 231 -0.56 44.99 -31.63
CA ARG A 231 0.24 43.93 -32.26
C ARG A 231 -0.20 42.58 -31.68
N THR A 232 -0.33 41.58 -32.55
CA THR A 232 -1.24 40.46 -32.30
C THR A 232 -0.75 39.45 -31.27
N VAL A 233 0.56 39.16 -31.12
CA VAL A 233 1.05 38.22 -30.08
C VAL A 233 2.51 38.49 -29.70
N ASN A 234 2.86 38.50 -28.41
CA ASN A 234 4.26 38.47 -27.94
C ASN A 234 4.72 37.01 -27.84
N VAL A 235 5.72 36.63 -28.64
CA VAL A 235 6.23 35.25 -28.75
C VAL A 235 6.70 34.70 -27.39
N GLY A 236 7.32 35.53 -26.54
CA GLY A 236 7.78 35.11 -25.21
C GLY A 236 6.63 34.77 -24.25
N PHE A 237 5.58 35.57 -24.23
CA PHE A 237 4.38 35.28 -23.44
C PHE A 237 3.60 34.10 -24.00
N ALA A 238 3.50 33.97 -25.33
CA ALA A 238 2.85 32.83 -25.95
C ALA A 238 3.57 31.50 -25.63
N GLY A 239 4.90 31.48 -25.68
CA GLY A 239 5.70 30.32 -25.28
C GLY A 239 5.49 29.95 -23.81
N ALA A 240 5.47 30.94 -22.92
CA ALA A 240 5.18 30.72 -21.50
C ALA A 240 3.76 30.19 -21.27
N THR A 241 2.74 30.73 -21.94
CA THR A 241 1.35 30.24 -21.84
C THR A 241 1.21 28.81 -22.35
N VAL A 242 1.83 28.48 -23.50
CA VAL A 242 1.82 27.10 -24.03
C VAL A 242 2.51 26.14 -23.06
N GLY A 243 3.66 26.53 -22.49
CA GLY A 243 4.35 25.72 -21.50
C GLY A 243 3.51 25.46 -20.25
N VAL A 244 2.87 26.50 -19.70
CA VAL A 244 2.00 26.36 -18.51
C VAL A 244 0.72 25.57 -18.81
N VAL A 245 0.13 25.71 -20.00
CA VAL A 245 -1.02 24.91 -20.42
C VAL A 245 -0.65 23.44 -20.63
N LEU A 246 0.52 23.16 -21.20
CA LEU A 246 1.05 21.79 -21.29
C LEU A 246 1.31 21.20 -19.90
N LEU A 247 1.85 21.99 -18.96
CA LEU A 247 1.99 21.59 -17.55
C LEU A 247 0.64 21.31 -16.88
N LEU A 248 -0.36 22.17 -17.11
CA LEU A 248 -1.74 21.94 -16.64
C LEU A 248 -2.29 20.63 -17.19
N GLY A 249 -2.18 20.42 -18.50
CA GLY A 249 -2.64 19.19 -19.15
C GLY A 249 -1.91 17.98 -18.60
N TRP A 250 -0.60 18.06 -18.43
CA TRP A 250 0.22 17.00 -17.84
C TRP A 250 -0.15 16.72 -16.38
N MET A 251 -0.43 17.74 -15.58
CA MET A 251 -0.86 17.61 -14.19
C MET A 251 -2.29 17.09 -14.05
N LEU A 252 -3.16 17.42 -15.00
CA LEU A 252 -4.52 16.91 -15.09
C LEU A 252 -4.52 15.44 -15.52
N VAL A 253 -3.67 15.06 -16.48
CA VAL A 253 -3.43 13.65 -16.87
C VAL A 253 -2.79 12.87 -15.73
N ALA A 254 -1.75 13.39 -15.08
CA ALA A 254 -1.12 12.76 -13.93
C ALA A 254 -2.06 12.67 -12.73
N GLY A 255 -2.92 13.68 -12.53
CA GLY A 255 -3.95 13.68 -11.50
C GLY A 255 -5.08 12.69 -11.79
N LEU A 256 -5.50 12.54 -13.04
CA LEU A 256 -6.45 11.51 -13.48
C LEU A 256 -5.85 10.11 -13.36
N ILE A 257 -4.59 9.93 -13.76
CA ILE A 257 -3.85 8.68 -13.57
C ILE A 257 -3.72 8.39 -12.09
N SER A 258 -3.35 9.37 -11.25
CA SER A 258 -3.25 9.19 -9.80
C SER A 258 -4.60 8.88 -9.17
N SER A 259 -5.68 9.57 -9.54
CA SER A 259 -7.02 9.32 -9.00
C SER A 259 -7.54 7.95 -9.41
N THR A 260 -7.40 7.59 -10.68
CA THR A 260 -7.86 6.28 -11.18
C THR A 260 -6.92 5.14 -10.75
N ALA A 261 -5.63 5.39 -10.56
CA ALA A 261 -4.68 4.43 -9.99
C ALA A 261 -4.86 4.30 -8.47
N THR A 262 -5.27 5.34 -7.75
CA THR A 262 -5.60 5.24 -6.32
C THR A 262 -6.91 4.48 -6.12
N ASP A 263 -7.94 4.76 -6.92
CA ASP A 263 -9.20 4.00 -6.88
C ASP A 263 -8.97 2.53 -7.27
N ARG A 264 -8.18 2.29 -8.34
CA ARG A 264 -7.77 0.94 -8.73
C ARG A 264 -6.81 0.27 -7.75
N ALA A 265 -5.91 0.97 -7.07
CA ALA A 265 -4.97 0.37 -6.10
C ALA A 265 -5.67 0.02 -4.78
N LEU A 266 -6.68 0.80 -4.40
CA LEU A 266 -7.50 0.51 -3.22
C LEU A 266 -8.46 -0.66 -3.50
N VAL A 267 -9.16 -0.64 -4.64
CA VAL A 267 -10.14 -1.67 -5.02
C VAL A 267 -9.48 -2.95 -5.58
N ARG A 268 -8.37 -2.87 -6.31
CA ARG A 268 -7.69 -4.04 -6.92
C ARG A 268 -6.46 -4.54 -6.16
N GLY A 269 -5.97 -3.80 -5.17
CA GLY A 269 -4.69 -4.10 -4.51
C GLY A 269 -4.85 -4.46 -3.04
N ALA A 270 -5.37 -3.54 -2.22
CA ALA A 270 -5.42 -3.72 -0.77
C ALA A 270 -6.55 -4.67 -0.32
N GLU A 271 -7.77 -4.44 -0.81
CA GLU A 271 -8.94 -5.26 -0.46
C GLU A 271 -8.84 -6.71 -0.95
N PRO A 272 -8.37 -6.99 -2.18
CA PRO A 272 -8.23 -8.37 -2.64
C PRO A 272 -7.09 -9.10 -1.95
N LEU A 273 -5.99 -8.39 -1.63
CA LEU A 273 -4.87 -8.96 -0.89
C LEU A 273 -5.29 -9.34 0.54
N ASP A 274 -6.07 -8.49 1.22
CA ASP A 274 -6.64 -8.79 2.53
C ASP A 274 -7.53 -10.03 2.47
N LEU A 275 -8.50 -10.07 1.55
CA LEU A 275 -9.39 -11.23 1.36
C LEU A 275 -8.63 -12.52 1.00
N LEU A 276 -7.60 -12.45 0.15
CA LEU A 276 -6.74 -13.60 -0.19
C LEU A 276 -5.95 -14.08 1.03
N THR A 277 -5.49 -13.15 1.84
CA THR A 277 -4.77 -13.45 3.08
C THR A 277 -5.71 -14.13 4.08
N THR A 278 -6.88 -13.56 4.33
CA THR A 278 -7.93 -14.14 5.17
C THR A 278 -8.32 -15.53 4.67
N SER A 279 -8.46 -15.71 3.34
CA SER A 279 -8.74 -17.01 2.73
C SER A 279 -7.65 -18.03 3.09
N ARG A 280 -6.38 -17.66 2.95
CA ARG A 280 -5.27 -18.55 3.33
C ARG A 280 -5.26 -18.87 4.82
N ILE A 281 -5.55 -17.89 5.66
CA ILE A 281 -5.67 -18.08 7.12
C ILE A 281 -6.75 -19.12 7.44
N LEU A 282 -7.95 -18.95 6.89
CA LEU A 282 -9.07 -19.86 7.11
C LEU A 282 -8.78 -21.26 6.58
N ALA A 283 -8.11 -21.38 5.42
CA ALA A 283 -7.69 -22.67 4.88
C ALA A 283 -6.73 -23.40 5.85
N GLN A 284 -5.76 -22.69 6.42
CA GLN A 284 -4.80 -23.28 7.36
C GLN A 284 -5.45 -23.66 8.70
N GLN A 285 -6.37 -22.83 9.22
CA GLN A 285 -7.16 -23.16 10.41
C GLN A 285 -7.99 -24.43 10.21
N ALA A 286 -8.75 -24.49 9.12
CA ALA A 286 -9.53 -25.68 8.76
C ALA A 286 -8.62 -26.92 8.63
N ARG A 287 -7.43 -26.80 8.02
CA ARG A 287 -6.51 -27.93 7.90
C ARG A 287 -5.98 -28.41 9.26
N ALA A 288 -5.68 -27.49 10.17
CA ALA A 288 -5.28 -27.84 11.53
C ALA A 288 -6.41 -28.58 12.26
N ASP A 289 -7.64 -28.08 12.18
CA ASP A 289 -8.82 -28.68 12.82
C ASP A 289 -9.14 -30.08 12.27
N GLU A 290 -9.10 -30.24 10.95
CA GLU A 290 -9.24 -31.54 10.27
C GLU A 290 -8.25 -32.57 10.84
N THR A 291 -6.99 -32.18 10.98
CA THR A 291 -5.89 -33.07 11.36
C THR A 291 -5.92 -33.42 12.87
N ILE A 292 -6.25 -32.44 13.72
CA ILE A 292 -6.30 -32.63 15.17
C ILE A 292 -7.55 -33.41 15.58
N GLY A 293 -8.68 -33.18 14.91
CA GLY A 293 -9.93 -33.93 15.11
C GLY A 293 -9.73 -35.44 14.98
N MET A 294 -8.85 -35.88 14.07
CA MET A 294 -8.50 -37.29 13.89
C MET A 294 -7.64 -37.87 15.00
N THR A 295 -6.84 -37.04 15.66
CA THR A 295 -5.85 -37.52 16.65
C THR A 295 -6.49 -37.81 18.00
N ARG A 296 -7.66 -37.22 18.31
CA ARG A 296 -8.34 -37.37 19.60
C ARG A 296 -9.62 -38.21 19.45
N ARG A 297 -9.82 -39.16 20.37
CA ARG A 297 -11.11 -39.91 20.48
C ARG A 297 -12.26 -39.11 21.11
N GLY A 298 -12.09 -37.82 21.39
CA GLY A 298 -13.10 -36.96 22.02
C GLY A 298 -12.90 -35.50 21.65
N GLY A 299 -14.00 -34.72 21.62
CA GLY A 299 -14.00 -33.33 21.13
C GLY A 299 -14.15 -33.19 19.61
N PHE A 300 -14.39 -34.29 18.89
CA PHE A 300 -14.53 -34.31 17.43
C PHE A 300 -15.57 -33.30 16.93
N ALA A 301 -16.71 -33.17 17.61
CA ALA A 301 -17.79 -32.26 17.21
C ALA A 301 -17.38 -30.76 17.26
N ASP A 302 -16.47 -30.39 18.15
CA ASP A 302 -16.01 -29.00 18.26
C ASP A 302 -15.05 -28.67 17.10
N TYR A 303 -14.14 -29.59 16.77
CA TYR A 303 -13.23 -29.46 15.61
C TYR A 303 -13.98 -29.52 14.28
N GLU A 304 -14.97 -30.40 14.15
CA GLU A 304 -15.82 -30.50 12.95
C GLU A 304 -16.57 -29.18 12.71
N LYS A 305 -17.09 -28.57 13.78
CA LYS A 305 -17.75 -27.28 13.68
C LYS A 305 -16.76 -26.18 13.28
N SER A 306 -15.60 -26.11 13.93
CA SER A 306 -14.56 -25.12 13.61
C SER A 306 -14.07 -25.25 12.17
N TYR A 307 -13.85 -26.49 11.69
CA TYR A 307 -13.57 -26.81 10.30
C TYR A 307 -14.64 -26.27 9.35
N SER A 308 -15.92 -26.58 9.62
CA SER A 308 -17.04 -26.13 8.79
C SER A 308 -17.16 -24.61 8.76
N ASP A 309 -16.98 -23.94 9.90
CA ASP A 309 -17.05 -22.47 10.01
C ASP A 309 -15.90 -21.84 9.19
N ALA A 310 -14.68 -22.37 9.29
CA ALA A 310 -13.52 -21.88 8.55
C ALA A 310 -13.63 -22.13 7.03
N VAL A 311 -14.08 -23.31 6.61
CA VAL A 311 -14.31 -23.62 5.19
C VAL A 311 -15.44 -22.76 4.60
N SER A 312 -16.51 -22.50 5.37
CA SER A 312 -17.58 -21.59 4.94
C SER A 312 -17.05 -20.17 4.76
N GLY A 313 -16.28 -19.65 5.73
CA GLY A 313 -15.67 -18.33 5.62
C GLY A 313 -14.73 -18.23 4.41
N LEU A 314 -13.93 -19.27 4.16
CA LEU A 314 -13.05 -19.36 2.99
C LEU A 314 -13.84 -19.34 1.68
N ALA A 315 -14.94 -20.09 1.62
CA ALA A 315 -15.81 -20.10 0.44
C ALA A 315 -16.46 -18.73 0.20
N ASP A 316 -16.82 -18.01 1.25
CA ASP A 316 -17.41 -16.67 1.18
C ASP A 316 -16.39 -15.59 0.74
N THR A 317 -15.16 -15.63 1.27
CA THR A 317 -14.09 -14.69 0.87
C THR A 317 -13.69 -14.89 -0.59
N LEU A 318 -13.46 -16.14 -1.02
CA LEU A 318 -13.24 -16.47 -2.43
C LEU A 318 -14.48 -16.19 -3.29
N GLY A 319 -15.67 -16.31 -2.69
CA GLY A 319 -16.96 -15.94 -3.24
C GLY A 319 -17.00 -14.49 -3.68
N THR A 320 -16.57 -13.61 -2.78
CA THR A 320 -16.52 -12.16 -2.94
C THR A 320 -15.49 -11.78 -4.02
N LEU A 321 -14.28 -12.35 -3.95
CA LEU A 321 -13.21 -12.13 -4.93
C LEU A 321 -13.60 -12.56 -6.36
N ALA A 322 -14.39 -13.62 -6.51
CA ALA A 322 -14.77 -14.13 -7.83
C ALA A 322 -15.90 -13.33 -8.50
N HIS A 323 -16.73 -12.62 -7.73
CA HIS A 323 -17.87 -11.84 -8.25
C HIS A 323 -17.51 -10.43 -8.72
N ASP A 324 -16.31 -9.95 -8.37
CA ASP A 324 -15.85 -8.65 -8.75
C ASP A 324 -15.06 -8.74 -10.07
N ASP A 325 -15.62 -8.17 -11.14
CA ASP A 325 -15.05 -8.18 -12.51
C ASP A 325 -13.62 -7.63 -12.57
N ASP A 326 -13.24 -6.77 -11.61
CA ASP A 326 -11.92 -6.15 -11.55
C ASP A 326 -10.87 -7.03 -10.85
N THR A 327 -11.28 -8.05 -10.09
CA THR A 327 -10.43 -8.95 -9.29
C THR A 327 -10.58 -10.43 -9.68
N HIS A 328 -11.52 -10.74 -10.56
CA HIS A 328 -11.73 -12.06 -11.12
C HIS A 328 -10.50 -12.57 -11.89
N SER A 329 -10.05 -13.78 -11.53
CA SER A 329 -8.90 -14.45 -12.11
C SER A 329 -9.25 -15.93 -12.32
N PRO A 330 -8.83 -16.58 -13.43
CA PRO A 330 -9.03 -18.02 -13.63
C PRO A 330 -8.47 -18.87 -12.48
N ARG A 331 -7.44 -18.37 -11.80
CA ARG A 331 -6.86 -19.02 -10.61
C ARG A 331 -7.80 -18.99 -9.40
N MET A 332 -8.66 -17.98 -9.31
CA MET A 332 -9.67 -17.87 -8.26
C MET A 332 -10.76 -18.93 -8.45
N ASP A 333 -11.16 -19.19 -9.69
CA ASP A 333 -12.07 -20.29 -10.02
C ASP A 333 -11.44 -21.65 -9.68
N ASP A 334 -10.16 -21.84 -9.99
CA ASP A 334 -9.41 -23.04 -9.62
C ASP A 334 -9.34 -23.21 -8.09
N ALA A 335 -9.06 -22.14 -7.34
CA ALA A 335 -9.05 -22.16 -5.87
C ALA A 335 -10.43 -22.57 -5.29
N ARG A 336 -11.51 -22.03 -5.84
CA ARG A 336 -12.87 -22.43 -5.44
C ARG A 336 -13.18 -23.89 -5.75
N ALA A 337 -12.76 -24.37 -6.92
CA ALA A 337 -12.90 -25.78 -7.27
C ALA A 337 -12.10 -26.66 -6.29
N LEU A 338 -10.89 -26.24 -5.90
CA LEU A 338 -10.07 -26.94 -4.90
C LEU A 338 -10.72 -26.95 -3.52
N VAL A 339 -11.37 -25.88 -3.07
CA VAL A 339 -12.15 -25.88 -1.82
C VAL A 339 -13.25 -26.93 -1.88
N SER A 340 -14.02 -26.99 -2.97
CA SER A 340 -15.09 -28.01 -3.10
C SER A 340 -14.54 -29.45 -3.13
N LEU A 341 -13.38 -29.65 -3.76
CA LEU A 341 -12.72 -30.95 -3.81
C LEU A 341 -12.17 -31.34 -2.43
N TRP A 342 -11.70 -30.36 -1.65
CA TRP A 342 -11.20 -30.57 -0.30
C TRP A 342 -12.31 -30.91 0.67
N THR A 343 -13.47 -30.23 0.60
CA THR A 343 -14.65 -30.63 1.37
C THR A 343 -15.08 -32.05 1.02
N SER A 344 -15.03 -32.44 -0.26
CA SER A 344 -15.34 -33.82 -0.66
C SER A 344 -14.32 -34.86 -0.16
N SER A 345 -13.03 -34.52 -0.03
CA SER A 345 -12.04 -35.42 0.58
C SER A 345 -12.22 -35.51 2.09
N HIS A 346 -12.57 -34.41 2.75
CA HIS A 346 -12.95 -34.37 4.16
C HIS A 346 -14.18 -35.24 4.46
N ASP A 347 -15.23 -35.16 3.63
CA ASP A 347 -16.43 -36.01 3.78
C ASP A 347 -16.08 -37.50 3.65
N ARG A 348 -15.21 -37.87 2.72
CA ARG A 348 -14.74 -39.27 2.56
C ARG A 348 -13.91 -39.72 3.76
N MET A 349 -13.10 -38.83 4.30
CA MET A 349 -12.32 -39.09 5.51
C MET A 349 -13.25 -39.34 6.71
N ASN A 350 -14.25 -38.47 6.93
CA ASN A 350 -15.24 -38.62 8.00
C ASN A 350 -16.08 -39.90 7.82
N ALA A 351 -16.50 -40.22 6.60
CA ALA A 351 -17.22 -41.48 6.33
C ALA A 351 -16.38 -42.73 6.66
N SER A 352 -15.05 -42.67 6.51
CA SER A 352 -14.14 -43.74 6.90
C SER A 352 -14.02 -43.85 8.42
N LEU A 353 -13.96 -42.71 9.13
CA LEU A 353 -13.97 -42.66 10.59
C LEU A 353 -15.29 -43.19 11.18
N ASP A 354 -16.43 -42.89 10.57
CA ASP A 354 -17.76 -43.32 11.03
C ASP A 354 -17.93 -44.84 11.03
N ILE A 355 -17.30 -45.54 10.09
CA ILE A 355 -17.28 -47.00 10.01
C ILE A 355 -16.12 -47.65 10.80
N GLY A 356 -15.29 -46.83 11.46
CA GLY A 356 -14.14 -47.28 12.24
C GLY A 356 -12.89 -47.63 11.43
N ASP A 357 -12.84 -47.29 10.13
CA ASP A 357 -11.69 -47.50 9.26
C ASP A 357 -10.69 -46.33 9.39
N PHE A 358 -9.93 -46.37 10.48
CA PHE A 358 -8.94 -45.34 10.80
C PHE A 358 -7.79 -45.30 9.79
N ASP A 359 -7.35 -46.46 9.28
CA ASP A 359 -6.21 -46.55 8.36
C ASP A 359 -6.52 -45.87 7.01
N THR A 360 -7.74 -46.06 6.49
CA THR A 360 -8.21 -45.36 5.29
C THR A 360 -8.35 -43.86 5.56
N ALA A 361 -8.89 -43.47 6.70
CA ALA A 361 -8.99 -42.05 7.07
C ALA A 361 -7.60 -41.38 7.13
N VAL A 362 -6.61 -42.01 7.78
CA VAL A 362 -5.23 -41.50 7.81
C VAL A 362 -4.62 -41.42 6.42
N THR A 363 -4.90 -42.39 5.55
CA THR A 363 -4.43 -42.39 4.16
C THR A 363 -5.01 -41.20 3.39
N ILE A 364 -6.32 -40.93 3.52
CA ILE A 364 -6.95 -39.76 2.88
C ILE A 364 -6.39 -38.46 3.45
N ALA A 365 -6.16 -38.40 4.77
CA ALA A 365 -5.70 -37.19 5.44
C ALA A 365 -4.25 -36.84 5.14
N THR A 366 -3.37 -37.82 4.99
CA THR A 366 -1.91 -37.63 4.88
C THR A 366 -1.32 -38.04 3.53
N GLY A 367 -2.10 -38.73 2.70
CA GLY A 367 -1.68 -39.29 1.42
C GLY A 367 -1.36 -38.24 0.35
N THR A 368 -0.61 -38.67 -0.66
CA THR A 368 -0.20 -37.83 -1.80
C THR A 368 -0.91 -38.22 -3.09
N ALA A 369 -1.91 -39.11 -3.04
CA ALA A 369 -2.65 -39.49 -4.22
C ALA A 369 -3.58 -38.36 -4.64
N ALA A 370 -3.86 -38.28 -5.95
CA ALA A 370 -4.71 -37.24 -6.48
C ALA A 370 -6.10 -37.28 -5.82
N GLY A 371 -6.49 -36.18 -5.19
CA GLY A 371 -7.76 -36.07 -4.48
C GLY A 371 -7.71 -36.46 -3.00
N ASP A 372 -6.57 -36.90 -2.47
CA ASP A 372 -6.39 -37.01 -1.01
C ASP A 372 -6.44 -35.61 -0.38
N SER A 373 -6.85 -35.51 0.88
CA SER A 373 -7.03 -34.23 1.57
C SER A 373 -5.74 -33.41 1.60
N SER A 374 -4.59 -34.05 1.89
CA SER A 374 -3.27 -33.40 1.88
C SER A 374 -2.86 -32.87 0.49
N ASP A 375 -3.11 -33.63 -0.58
CA ASP A 375 -2.83 -33.21 -1.97
C ASP A 375 -3.67 -31.99 -2.37
N VAL A 376 -4.98 -32.08 -2.15
CA VAL A 376 -5.91 -31.01 -2.53
C VAL A 376 -5.63 -29.74 -1.74
N PHE A 377 -5.40 -29.86 -0.43
CA PHE A 377 -5.00 -28.74 0.42
C PHE A 377 -3.69 -28.12 -0.04
N GLY A 378 -2.66 -28.92 -0.35
CA GLY A 378 -1.37 -28.41 -0.82
C GLY A 378 -1.49 -27.61 -2.13
N ARG A 379 -2.36 -28.05 -3.05
CA ARG A 379 -2.68 -27.32 -4.28
C ARG A 379 -3.45 -26.03 -4.01
N LEU A 380 -4.39 -26.04 -3.07
CA LEU A 380 -5.14 -24.86 -2.64
C LEU A 380 -4.22 -23.81 -2.03
N ASP A 381 -3.38 -24.19 -1.05
CA ASP A 381 -2.43 -23.27 -0.42
C ASP A 381 -1.45 -22.70 -1.45
N SER A 382 -0.97 -23.53 -2.39
CA SER A 382 -0.10 -23.06 -3.48
C SER A 382 -0.79 -22.04 -4.38
N ALA A 383 -2.05 -22.29 -4.77
CA ALA A 383 -2.83 -21.36 -5.58
C ALA A 383 -3.04 -20.02 -4.86
N LEU A 384 -3.36 -20.05 -3.57
CA LEU A 384 -3.51 -18.84 -2.74
C LEU A 384 -2.20 -18.08 -2.61
N VAL A 385 -1.07 -18.78 -2.40
CA VAL A 385 0.27 -18.17 -2.37
C VAL A 385 0.60 -17.47 -3.68
N GLU A 386 0.44 -18.16 -4.80
CA GLU A 386 0.75 -17.60 -6.12
C GLU A 386 -0.09 -16.36 -6.44
N GLU A 387 -1.35 -16.34 -6.01
CA GLU A 387 -2.24 -15.20 -6.24
C GLU A 387 -1.94 -14.03 -5.30
N ILE A 388 -1.58 -14.29 -4.04
CA ILE A 388 -1.06 -13.28 -3.10
C ILE A 388 0.21 -12.63 -3.67
N GLU A 389 1.15 -13.44 -4.17
CA GLU A 389 2.39 -12.95 -4.77
C GLU A 389 2.14 -12.15 -6.05
N ALA A 390 1.23 -12.61 -6.92
CA ALA A 390 0.86 -11.91 -8.13
C ALA A 390 0.17 -10.56 -7.85
N SER A 391 -0.78 -10.54 -6.92
CA SER A 391 -1.47 -9.31 -6.47
C SER A 391 -0.46 -8.31 -5.90
N ARG A 392 0.49 -8.79 -5.09
CA ARG A 392 1.57 -7.96 -4.53
C ARG A 392 2.54 -7.43 -5.60
N ALA A 393 2.89 -8.24 -6.60
CA ALA A 393 3.72 -7.80 -7.71
C ALA A 393 3.03 -6.71 -8.54
N SER A 394 1.73 -6.89 -8.80
CA SER A 394 0.91 -5.87 -9.50
C SER A 394 0.84 -4.57 -8.71
N LEU A 395 0.60 -4.65 -7.40
CA LEU A 395 0.58 -3.47 -6.52
C LEU A 395 1.92 -2.72 -6.56
N ARG A 396 3.05 -3.44 -6.48
CA ARG A 396 4.38 -2.83 -6.55
C ARG A 396 4.64 -2.17 -7.90
N ASP A 397 4.25 -2.81 -9.01
CA ASP A 397 4.42 -2.24 -10.34
C ASP A 397 3.55 -0.99 -10.55
N ASP A 398 2.31 -1.00 -10.06
CA ASP A 398 1.41 0.16 -10.09
C ASP A 398 1.95 1.32 -9.25
N VAL A 399 2.50 1.06 -8.06
CA VAL A 399 3.15 2.07 -7.22
C VAL A 399 4.43 2.61 -7.86
N GLN A 400 5.25 1.74 -8.50
CA GLN A 400 6.44 2.16 -9.23
C GLN A 400 6.08 3.02 -10.45
N ARG A 401 5.05 2.65 -11.21
CA ARG A 401 4.56 3.45 -12.33
C ARG A 401 4.00 4.81 -11.85
N ALA A 402 3.23 4.82 -10.76
CA ALA A 402 2.72 6.06 -10.18
C ALA A 402 3.85 6.99 -9.68
N SER A 403 4.83 6.44 -8.96
CA SER A 403 5.98 7.21 -8.45
C SER A 403 6.88 7.74 -9.58
N GLY A 404 7.09 6.98 -10.65
CA GLY A 404 7.84 7.42 -11.83
C GLY A 404 7.15 8.59 -12.57
N VAL A 405 5.83 8.53 -12.71
CA VAL A 405 5.03 9.63 -13.30
C VAL A 405 5.09 10.89 -12.42
N LEU A 406 5.01 10.73 -11.10
CA LEU A 406 5.13 11.82 -10.13
C LEU A 406 6.53 12.45 -10.12
N ALA A 407 7.60 11.66 -10.18
CA ALA A 407 8.98 12.16 -10.25
C ALA A 407 9.25 12.93 -11.56
N GLY A 408 8.68 12.46 -12.67
CA GLY A 408 8.70 13.18 -13.95
C GLY A 408 8.00 14.54 -13.86
N LEU A 409 6.96 14.66 -13.02
CA LEU A 409 6.22 15.91 -12.81
C LEU A 409 7.08 16.96 -12.09
N THR A 410 7.87 16.57 -11.10
CA THR A 410 8.74 17.50 -10.34
C THR A 410 9.83 18.08 -11.23
N VAL A 411 10.53 17.22 -11.99
CA VAL A 411 11.58 17.64 -12.92
C VAL A 411 11.01 18.46 -14.07
N GLY A 412 9.89 18.00 -14.66
CA GLY A 412 9.21 18.69 -15.75
C GLY A 412 8.69 20.07 -15.35
N THR A 413 8.11 20.21 -14.16
CA THR A 413 7.63 21.51 -13.65
C THR A 413 8.79 22.49 -13.45
N GLY A 414 9.90 22.04 -12.89
CA GLY A 414 11.10 22.88 -12.72
C GLY A 414 11.64 23.40 -14.06
N ILE A 415 11.76 22.51 -15.06
CA ILE A 415 12.25 22.87 -16.40
C ILE A 415 11.30 23.85 -17.09
N VAL A 416 10.00 23.56 -17.12
CA VAL A 416 9.02 24.39 -17.84
C VAL A 416 8.86 25.76 -17.18
N CYS A 417 8.82 25.83 -15.84
CA CYS A 417 8.78 27.12 -15.14
C CYS A 417 10.06 27.93 -15.38
N GLY A 418 11.23 27.29 -15.36
CA GLY A 418 12.50 27.95 -15.68
C GLY A 418 12.53 28.53 -17.10
N LEU A 419 12.10 27.74 -18.09
CA LEU A 419 12.00 28.17 -19.48
C LEU A 419 10.96 29.30 -19.67
N ALA A 420 9.82 29.21 -18.97
CA ALA A 420 8.78 30.24 -19.02
C ALA A 420 9.29 31.58 -18.46
N VAL A 421 10.05 31.58 -17.35
CA VAL A 421 10.67 32.79 -16.80
C VAL A 421 11.66 33.39 -17.80
N LEU A 422 12.54 32.58 -18.40
CA LEU A 422 13.49 33.05 -19.42
C LEU A 422 12.79 33.65 -20.64
N ALA A 423 11.70 33.02 -21.12
CA ALA A 423 10.91 33.50 -22.25
C ALA A 423 10.21 34.84 -21.96
N VAL A 424 9.67 35.02 -20.75
CA VAL A 424 9.04 36.28 -20.32
C VAL A 424 10.09 37.40 -20.21
N VAL A 425 11.25 37.12 -19.59
CA VAL A 425 12.33 38.11 -19.45
C VAL A 425 12.88 38.52 -20.81
N GLY A 426 13.18 37.57 -21.71
CA GLY A 426 13.66 37.87 -23.07
C GLY A 426 12.62 38.63 -23.91
N GLY A 427 11.35 38.27 -23.80
CA GLY A 427 10.23 38.95 -24.46
C GLY A 427 9.97 40.37 -23.95
N MET A 428 10.38 40.69 -22.74
CA MET A 428 10.36 42.05 -22.19
C MET A 428 11.60 42.86 -22.59
N TRP A 429 12.78 42.23 -22.61
CA TRP A 429 14.05 42.92 -22.88
C TRP A 429 14.12 43.46 -24.32
N SER A 430 13.61 42.69 -25.29
CA SER A 430 13.44 43.15 -26.67
C SER A 430 12.58 44.41 -26.78
N ARG A 431 11.52 44.53 -25.96
CA ARG A 431 10.62 45.69 -25.97
C ARG A 431 11.19 46.91 -25.24
N ILE A 432 11.91 46.72 -24.13
CA ILE A 432 12.54 47.85 -23.42
C ILE A 432 13.57 48.55 -24.32
N ARG A 433 14.25 47.78 -25.19
CA ARG A 433 15.21 48.28 -26.17
C ARG A 433 14.57 49.05 -27.34
N GLU A 434 13.26 48.95 -27.57
CA GLU A 434 12.53 49.76 -28.55
C GLU A 434 12.11 51.14 -27.99
N TYR A 435 12.18 51.33 -26.67
CA TYR A 435 11.79 52.58 -25.99
C TYR A 435 12.97 53.37 -25.39
N LEU A 436 14.17 52.78 -25.39
CA LEU A 436 15.46 53.43 -25.14
C LEU A 436 16.05 53.88 -26.48
#